data_AF-A0A1F3T8Z8-F1
#
_entry.id   AF-A0A1F3T8Z8-F1
#
_cell.length_a   1.000
_cell.length_b   1.000
_cell.length_c   1.000
_cell.angle_alpha   90.00
_cell.angle_beta   90.00
_cell.angle_gamma   90.00
#
_symmetry.space_group_name_H-M   'P 1'
#
loop_
_entity.id
_entity.type
_entity.pdbx_description
1 polymer ?
#
loop_
_entity_poly.entity_id
_entity_poly.type
_entity_poly.pdbx_seq_one_letter_code
_entity_poly.pdbx_strand_id
1 'polypeptide(L)'
;MLKKVLKYKILLIVIVLLSVIIFSVTLYLIKSKNNAEQIRQGKDEVEVLIKASKSLKRIWQSGDLDSLWKSQDLDCTDLLGDPSQTKDTYLRCNPDFIQCYFEHLDKIYRPHFTVLHKNIKQKVYLNKFNDKKYYQLLTKSTYVGKNVPHFGIMVELTLQNNLKNRLRIILKDVCSDVLLPQRIYAFGPMPKDHKKDWKWDNFNRSIFIDKHLVSNRDIREWIAHDSNIKLAHFSAESMKLSQPATTLKISEMRKYCNFRGKELLHAHVFDAATFLPMDMSNPRPNVIIRSPWSYSRVSKEGYLYQAQTNENYEVTKTDCTYAFTADCLKYFKYQNYNDWALSFLGISGSLGGYMEVFENISHPEQNLKASSFYFPASSSVHRLANRSYWDGVGFNQNNFKFSEEVDVNSLRGQELQVAFRCMRQSDHD
;
A
#
# COMPACT_ATOMS: atom_id res chain seq x y z
N MET A 1 -73.24 8.48 59.97
CA MET A 1 -72.15 9.39 59.53
C MET A 1 -70.88 8.65 59.14
N LEU A 2 -70.35 7.74 59.97
CA LEU A 2 -69.07 7.05 59.77
C LEU A 2 -68.89 6.35 58.39
N LYS A 3 -69.91 5.61 57.91
CA LYS A 3 -69.85 4.92 56.61
C LYS A 3 -69.72 5.87 55.41
N LYS A 4 -70.30 7.09 55.48
CA LYS A 4 -70.17 8.10 54.41
C LYS A 4 -68.76 8.69 54.37
N VAL A 5 -68.18 8.98 55.55
CA VAL A 5 -66.81 9.47 55.68
C VAL A 5 -65.81 8.43 55.18
N LEU A 6 -66.01 7.15 55.52
CA LEU A 6 -65.15 6.06 55.05
C LEU A 6 -65.22 5.89 53.53
N LYS A 7 -66.41 5.94 52.93
CA LYS A 7 -66.58 5.91 51.46
C LYS A 7 -65.86 7.08 50.78
N TYR A 8 -65.94 8.29 51.34
CA TYR A 8 -65.25 9.46 50.80
C TYR A 8 -63.73 9.33 50.89
N LYS A 9 -63.20 8.80 52.00
CA LYS A 9 -61.76 8.53 52.16
C LYS A 9 -61.26 7.48 51.17
N ILE A 10 -62.00 6.38 50.98
CA ILE A 10 -61.65 5.34 50.01
C ILE A 10 -61.67 5.92 48.58
N LEU A 11 -62.70 6.70 48.23
CA LEU A 11 -62.79 7.36 46.93
C LEU A 11 -61.60 8.30 46.69
N LEU A 12 -61.22 9.11 47.70
CA LEU A 12 -60.06 10.00 47.62
C LEU A 12 -58.75 9.23 47.40
N ILE A 13 -58.53 8.13 48.13
CA ILE A 13 -57.35 7.26 47.98
C ILE A 13 -57.29 6.66 46.57
N VAL A 14 -58.42 6.20 46.04
CA VAL A 14 -58.49 5.65 44.68
C VAL A 14 -58.17 6.74 43.64
N ILE A 15 -58.69 7.95 43.80
CA ILE A 15 -58.39 9.09 42.91
C ILE A 15 -56.89 9.43 42.95
N VAL A 16 -56.28 9.48 44.14
CA VAL A 16 -54.85 9.76 44.30
C VAL A 16 -54.01 8.66 43.65
N LEU A 17 -54.31 7.39 43.90
CA LEU A 17 -53.61 6.26 43.27
C LEU A 17 -53.73 6.29 41.74
N LEU A 18 -54.93 6.55 41.20
CA LEU A 18 -55.13 6.70 39.76
C LEU A 18 -54.32 7.87 39.20
N SER A 19 -54.26 9.01 39.89
CA SER A 19 -53.47 10.17 39.46
C SER A 19 -51.97 9.87 39.42
N VAL A 20 -51.44 9.13 40.39
CA VAL A 20 -50.03 8.71 40.43
C VAL A 20 -49.72 7.70 39.32
N ILE A 21 -50.62 6.76 39.05
CA ILE A 21 -50.48 5.80 37.94
C ILE A 21 -50.48 6.54 36.61
N ILE A 22 -51.46 7.42 36.36
CA ILE A 22 -51.56 8.20 35.13
C ILE A 22 -50.29 9.06 34.94
N PHE A 23 -49.82 9.74 35.99
CA PHE A 23 -48.59 10.54 35.93
C PHE A 23 -47.36 9.68 35.63
N SER A 24 -47.23 8.52 36.26
CA SER A 24 -46.12 7.58 36.04
C SER A 24 -46.12 7.01 34.62
N VAL A 25 -47.28 6.62 34.10
CA VAL A 25 -47.45 6.15 32.71
C VAL A 25 -47.13 7.28 31.72
N THR A 26 -47.58 8.50 31.99
CA THR A 26 -47.28 9.66 31.14
C THR A 26 -45.79 9.95 31.09
N LEU A 27 -45.11 9.96 32.25
CA LEU A 27 -43.66 10.12 32.32
C LEU A 27 -42.92 9.00 31.58
N TYR A 28 -43.38 7.76 31.72
CA TYR A 28 -42.81 6.61 31.00
C TYR A 28 -42.96 6.76 29.48
N LEU A 29 -44.14 7.15 28.99
CA LEU A 29 -44.39 7.37 27.56
C LEU A 29 -43.54 8.52 27.01
N ILE A 30 -43.41 9.63 27.74
CA ILE A 30 -42.52 10.75 27.36
C ILE A 30 -41.06 10.27 27.28
N LYS A 31 -40.58 9.55 28.29
CA LYS A 31 -39.21 9.00 28.31
C LYS A 31 -38.99 8.02 27.15
N SER A 32 -39.96 7.14 26.89
CA SER A 32 -39.89 6.18 25.78
C SER A 32 -39.88 6.88 24.42
N LYS A 33 -40.68 7.93 24.24
CA LYS A 33 -40.71 8.73 23.01
C LYS A 33 -39.36 9.43 22.79
N ASN A 34 -38.82 10.08 23.82
CA ASN A 34 -37.52 10.74 23.76
C ASN A 34 -36.40 9.74 23.44
N ASN A 35 -36.43 8.54 24.05
CA ASN A 35 -35.48 7.48 23.74
C ASN A 35 -35.60 6.99 22.29
N ALA A 36 -36.83 6.79 21.79
CA ALA A 36 -37.06 6.37 20.40
C ALA A 36 -36.60 7.43 19.40
N GLU A 37 -36.83 8.72 19.70
CA GLU A 37 -36.33 9.84 18.89
C GLU A 37 -34.80 9.91 18.92
N GLN A 38 -34.15 9.73 20.07
CA GLN A 38 -32.69 9.65 20.18
C GLN A 38 -32.10 8.47 19.39
N ILE A 39 -32.72 7.29 19.46
CA ILE A 39 -32.30 6.12 18.68
C ILE A 39 -32.47 6.38 17.18
N ARG A 40 -33.59 6.98 16.77
CA ARG A 40 -33.86 7.33 15.37
C ARG A 40 -32.87 8.36 14.85
N GLN A 41 -32.60 9.41 15.62
CA GLN A 41 -31.57 10.41 15.32
C GLN A 41 -30.20 9.74 15.20
N GLY A 42 -29.82 8.90 16.18
CA GLY A 42 -28.56 8.15 16.14
C GLY A 42 -28.44 7.27 14.89
N LYS A 43 -29.52 6.61 14.47
CA LYS A 43 -29.55 5.81 13.23
C LYS A 43 -29.34 6.68 11.99
N ASP A 44 -30.05 7.80 11.89
CA ASP A 44 -29.94 8.72 10.75
C ASP A 44 -28.53 9.32 10.66
N GLU A 45 -27.96 9.70 11.80
CA GLU A 45 -26.59 10.20 11.90
C GLU A 45 -25.56 9.16 11.46
N VAL A 46 -25.70 7.90 11.92
CA VAL A 46 -24.85 6.79 11.47
C VAL A 46 -24.97 6.57 9.97
N GLU A 47 -26.17 6.66 9.38
CA GLU A 47 -26.34 6.52 7.93
C GLU A 47 -25.61 7.63 7.15
N VAL A 48 -25.65 8.87 7.64
CA VAL A 48 -24.91 10.00 7.06
C VAL A 48 -23.41 9.75 7.13
N LEU A 49 -22.90 9.32 8.28
CA LEU A 49 -21.48 8.99 8.47
C LEU A 49 -21.04 7.82 7.58
N ILE A 50 -21.89 6.80 7.39
CA ILE A 50 -21.62 5.69 6.46
C ILE A 50 -21.55 6.20 5.01
N LYS A 51 -22.43 7.11 4.59
CA LYS A 51 -22.34 7.70 3.23
C LYS A 51 -21.04 8.49 3.05
N ALA A 52 -20.66 9.32 4.03
CA ALA A 52 -19.38 10.04 4.01
C ALA A 52 -18.18 9.07 3.98
N SER A 53 -18.25 7.95 4.72
CA SER A 53 -17.19 6.94 4.72
C SER A 53 -16.93 6.32 3.34
N LYS A 54 -17.97 6.18 2.51
CA LYS A 54 -17.84 5.67 1.13
C LYS A 54 -17.10 6.68 0.24
N SER A 55 -17.39 7.97 0.39
CA SER A 55 -16.66 9.04 -0.31
C SER A 55 -15.20 9.09 0.14
N LEU A 56 -14.94 8.98 1.45
CA LEU A 56 -13.59 8.91 2.00
C LEU A 56 -12.82 7.70 1.46
N LYS A 57 -13.45 6.52 1.42
CA LYS A 57 -12.85 5.31 0.83
C LYS A 57 -12.50 5.52 -0.65
N ARG A 58 -13.35 6.22 -1.41
CA ARG A 58 -13.06 6.54 -2.82
C ARG A 58 -11.84 7.45 -2.94
N ILE A 59 -11.75 8.53 -2.15
CA ILE A 59 -10.56 9.41 -2.12
C ILE A 59 -9.30 8.60 -1.75
N TRP A 60 -9.39 7.77 -0.71
CA TRP A 60 -8.30 6.90 -0.27
C TRP A 60 -7.79 5.97 -1.39
N GLN A 61 -8.70 5.30 -2.10
CA GLN A 61 -8.31 4.32 -3.13
C GLN A 61 -7.88 4.96 -4.45
N SER A 62 -8.43 6.12 -4.78
CA SER A 62 -8.19 6.78 -6.06
C SER A 62 -7.06 7.81 -6.03
N GLY A 63 -6.73 8.36 -4.85
CA GLY A 63 -5.78 9.47 -4.72
C GLY A 63 -6.41 10.78 -5.20
N ASP A 64 -5.66 11.55 -5.99
CA ASP A 64 -6.07 12.86 -6.51
C ASP A 64 -7.00 12.75 -7.73
N LEU A 65 -8.28 12.47 -7.46
CA LEU A 65 -9.32 12.30 -8.49
C LEU A 65 -9.52 13.53 -9.38
N ASP A 66 -9.42 14.71 -8.78
CA ASP A 66 -9.72 15.97 -9.45
C ASP A 66 -8.44 16.66 -9.96
N SER A 67 -7.29 15.97 -9.86
CA SER A 67 -5.97 16.46 -10.28
C SER A 67 -5.55 17.77 -9.59
N LEU A 68 -6.06 18.05 -8.37
CA LEU A 68 -5.80 19.30 -7.64
C LEU A 68 -4.34 19.46 -7.27
N TRP A 69 -3.65 18.37 -6.95
CA TRP A 69 -2.22 18.42 -6.63
C TRP A 69 -1.39 18.63 -7.88
N LYS A 70 -1.76 17.98 -8.98
CA LYS A 70 -1.08 18.11 -10.26
C LYS A 70 -1.29 19.48 -10.92
N SER A 71 -2.47 20.09 -10.74
CA SER A 71 -2.76 21.46 -11.15
C SER A 71 -2.20 22.53 -10.21
N GLN A 72 -1.60 22.12 -9.08
CA GLN A 72 -1.10 22.99 -8.02
C GLN A 72 -2.19 23.80 -7.28
N ASP A 73 -3.46 23.43 -7.42
CA ASP A 73 -4.56 23.96 -6.60
C ASP A 73 -4.51 23.45 -5.15
N LEU A 74 -3.79 22.34 -4.93
CA LEU A 74 -3.52 21.74 -3.62
C LEU A 74 -1.99 21.66 -3.41
N ASP A 75 -1.42 22.52 -2.56
CA ASP A 75 0.00 22.45 -2.21
C ASP A 75 0.27 21.40 -1.12
N CYS A 76 0.92 20.31 -1.53
CA CYS A 76 1.36 19.22 -0.65
C CYS A 76 2.87 18.99 -0.72
N THR A 77 3.65 19.99 -1.14
CA THR A 77 5.07 19.79 -1.50
C THR A 77 5.89 19.20 -0.34
N ASP A 78 5.64 19.65 0.89
CA ASP A 78 6.35 19.16 2.09
C ASP A 78 6.01 17.69 2.43
N LEU A 79 4.79 17.26 2.12
CA LEU A 79 4.27 15.95 2.50
C LEU A 79 4.45 14.91 1.40
N LEU A 80 4.35 15.31 0.13
CA LEU A 80 4.30 14.43 -1.04
C LEU A 80 5.46 14.66 -2.03
N GLY A 81 6.19 15.77 -1.91
CA GLY A 81 7.25 16.17 -2.82
C GLY A 81 6.75 16.87 -4.08
N ASP A 82 7.59 16.88 -5.11
CA ASP A 82 7.31 17.55 -6.39
C ASP A 82 6.29 16.77 -7.22
N PRO A 83 5.13 17.36 -7.59
CA PRO A 83 4.11 16.72 -8.42
C PRO A 83 4.60 16.40 -9.84
N SER A 84 5.56 17.14 -10.40
CA SER A 84 6.11 16.89 -11.74
C SER A 84 6.93 15.59 -11.81
N GLN A 85 7.45 15.15 -10.67
CA GLN A 85 8.31 13.97 -10.55
C GLN A 85 7.58 12.74 -10.02
N THR A 86 6.27 12.85 -9.77
CA THR A 86 5.50 11.85 -9.05
C THR A 86 4.25 11.46 -9.83
N LYS A 87 3.92 10.17 -9.84
CA LYS A 87 2.75 9.64 -10.54
C LYS A 87 1.54 9.62 -9.63
N ASP A 88 0.35 9.78 -10.20
CA ASP A 88 -0.92 9.76 -9.46
C ASP A 88 -1.14 8.45 -8.66
N THR A 89 -0.55 7.35 -9.11
CA THR A 89 -0.52 6.05 -8.41
C THR A 89 0.12 6.14 -7.02
N TYR A 90 1.09 7.03 -6.80
CA TYR A 90 1.72 7.28 -5.49
C TYR A 90 0.74 7.85 -4.45
N LEU A 91 -0.32 8.50 -4.90
CA LEU A 91 -1.32 9.14 -4.02
C LEU A 91 -2.37 8.16 -3.51
N ARG A 92 -2.48 6.99 -4.16
CA ARG A 92 -3.45 5.96 -3.80
C ARG A 92 -3.00 5.27 -2.51
N CYS A 93 -3.93 5.13 -1.58
CA CYS A 93 -3.67 4.61 -0.24
C CYS A 93 -2.52 5.33 0.49
N ASN A 94 -2.34 6.64 0.25
CA ASN A 94 -1.28 7.44 0.85
C ASN A 94 -1.81 8.31 2.01
N PRO A 95 -1.43 8.04 3.27
CA PRO A 95 -1.87 8.83 4.43
C PRO A 95 -1.48 10.31 4.35
N ASP A 96 -0.34 10.63 3.74
CA ASP A 96 0.14 12.01 3.65
C ASP A 96 -0.71 12.82 2.66
N PHE A 97 -1.28 12.16 1.64
CA PHE A 97 -2.27 12.78 0.76
C PHE A 97 -3.58 13.07 1.49
N ILE A 98 -4.08 12.12 2.29
CA ILE A 98 -5.27 12.34 3.14
C ILE A 98 -5.04 13.52 4.09
N GLN A 99 -3.87 13.59 4.73
CA GLN A 99 -3.52 14.71 5.59
C GLN A 99 -3.58 16.04 4.83
N CYS A 100 -2.83 16.15 3.74
CA CYS A 100 -2.75 17.39 2.97
C CYS A 100 -4.11 17.84 2.43
N TYR A 101 -4.87 16.90 1.86
CA TYR A 101 -6.18 17.18 1.27
C TYR A 101 -7.16 17.78 2.28
N PHE A 102 -7.29 17.18 3.47
CA PHE A 102 -8.22 17.67 4.48
C PHE A 102 -7.71 18.92 5.20
N GLU A 103 -6.38 19.09 5.37
CA GLU A 103 -5.84 20.37 5.86
C GLU A 103 -6.15 21.52 4.92
N HIS A 104 -6.08 21.29 3.60
CA HIS A 104 -6.45 22.30 2.62
C HIS A 104 -7.94 22.65 2.72
N LEU A 105 -8.83 21.66 2.83
CA LEU A 105 -10.27 21.92 3.00
C LEU A 105 -10.57 22.75 4.24
N ASP A 106 -9.89 22.48 5.36
CA ASP A 106 -10.01 23.27 6.58
C ASP A 106 -9.53 24.73 6.37
N LYS A 107 -8.39 24.94 5.67
CA LYS A 107 -7.88 26.29 5.35
C LYS A 107 -8.86 27.12 4.53
N ILE A 108 -9.61 26.49 3.63
CA ILE A 108 -10.64 27.17 2.81
C ILE A 108 -12.04 27.11 3.42
N TYR A 109 -12.15 26.72 4.70
CA TYR A 109 -13.40 26.64 5.47
C TYR A 109 -14.50 25.79 4.80
N ARG A 110 -14.12 24.74 4.08
CA ARG A 110 -15.07 23.82 3.42
C ARG A 110 -15.32 22.58 4.28
N PRO A 111 -16.58 22.10 4.38
CA PRO A 111 -16.83 20.82 5.02
C PRO A 111 -16.14 19.70 4.24
N HIS A 112 -15.56 18.73 4.96
CA HIS A 112 -14.89 17.59 4.33
C HIS A 112 -15.85 16.79 3.45
N PHE A 113 -17.10 16.64 3.90
CA PHE A 113 -18.18 16.10 3.08
C PHE A 113 -19.49 16.85 3.31
N THR A 114 -20.27 16.97 2.23
CA THR A 114 -21.69 17.36 2.29
C THR A 114 -22.53 16.19 1.81
N VAL A 115 -23.32 15.61 2.71
CA VAL A 115 -24.16 14.44 2.44
C VAL A 115 -25.62 14.86 2.44
N LEU A 116 -26.35 14.52 1.37
CA LEU A 116 -27.81 14.68 1.33
C LEU A 116 -28.47 13.45 1.97
N HIS A 117 -29.19 13.64 3.07
CA HIS A 117 -29.99 12.60 3.72
C HIS A 117 -31.35 13.18 4.11
N LYS A 118 -32.43 12.54 3.63
CA LYS A 118 -33.82 13.00 3.81
C LYS A 118 -34.02 14.48 3.43
N ASN A 119 -33.48 14.87 2.28
CA ASN A 119 -33.53 16.25 1.75
C ASN A 119 -32.82 17.31 2.61
N ILE A 120 -32.06 16.91 3.64
CA ILE A 120 -31.25 17.80 4.46
C ILE A 120 -29.79 17.60 4.10
N LYS A 121 -29.08 18.71 3.82
CA LYS A 121 -27.62 18.69 3.64
C LYS A 121 -26.94 18.65 5.01
N GLN A 122 -26.26 17.56 5.29
CA GLN A 122 -25.49 17.35 6.50
C GLN A 122 -24.00 17.53 6.20
N LYS A 123 -23.28 18.24 7.07
CA LYS A 123 -21.85 18.47 6.95
C LYS A 123 -21.10 17.52 7.88
N VAL A 124 -20.12 16.82 7.33
CA VAL A 124 -19.30 15.83 8.02
C VAL A 124 -17.85 16.28 7.98
N TYR A 125 -17.14 16.09 9.09
CA TYR A 125 -15.73 16.45 9.28
C TYR A 125 -14.91 15.24 9.73
N LEU A 126 -13.61 15.28 9.48
CA LEU A 126 -12.64 14.35 10.08
C LEU A 126 -12.10 15.01 11.34
N ASN A 127 -12.01 14.26 12.42
CA ASN A 127 -11.32 14.70 13.63
C ASN A 127 -9.82 14.49 13.49
N LYS A 128 -9.05 15.39 14.11
CA LYS A 128 -7.61 15.21 14.28
C LYS A 128 -7.32 14.34 15.50
N PHE A 129 -6.38 13.41 15.34
CA PHE A 129 -5.72 12.70 16.42
C PHE A 129 -4.59 13.57 16.96
N ASN A 130 -4.56 13.76 18.29
CA ASN A 130 -3.59 14.59 19.01
C ASN A 130 -3.43 16.00 18.40
N ASP A 131 -4.54 16.57 17.91
CA ASP A 131 -4.63 17.89 17.26
C ASP A 131 -3.70 18.11 16.05
N LYS A 132 -3.09 17.05 15.52
CA LYS A 132 -2.09 17.14 14.43
C LYS A 132 -2.54 16.43 13.16
N LYS A 133 -2.89 15.14 13.24
CA LYS A 133 -3.13 14.32 12.04
C LYS A 133 -4.60 13.91 11.92
N TYR A 134 -5.18 13.89 10.73
CA TYR A 134 -6.54 13.32 10.51
C TYR A 134 -6.58 11.79 10.55
N TYR A 135 -5.43 11.16 10.73
CA TYR A 135 -5.31 9.73 10.77
C TYR A 135 -4.40 9.24 11.90
N GLN A 136 -4.64 8.01 12.32
CA GLN A 136 -3.74 7.22 13.16
C GLN A 136 -3.27 6.00 12.38
N LEU A 137 -1.96 5.74 12.35
CA LEU A 137 -1.41 4.56 11.70
C LEU A 137 -1.83 3.31 12.45
N LEU A 138 -2.24 2.28 11.70
CA LEU A 138 -2.55 0.96 12.23
C LEU A 138 -1.57 -0.05 11.63
N THR A 139 -0.80 -0.69 12.49
CA THR A 139 0.09 -1.78 12.12
C THR A 139 -0.17 -2.99 13.00
N LYS A 140 0.18 -4.19 12.53
CA LYS A 140 0.16 -5.39 13.39
C LYS A 140 1.08 -5.27 14.60
N SER A 141 2.15 -4.47 14.53
CA SER A 141 3.03 -4.24 15.67
C SER A 141 2.39 -3.41 16.78
N THR A 142 1.39 -2.57 16.46
CA THR A 142 0.74 -1.67 17.43
C THR A 142 -0.62 -2.13 17.89
N TYR A 143 -1.34 -2.93 17.09
CA TYR A 143 -2.70 -3.36 17.41
C TYR A 143 -2.83 -4.88 17.33
N VAL A 144 -3.18 -5.48 18.47
CA VAL A 144 -3.48 -6.91 18.57
C VAL A 144 -4.97 -7.12 18.32
N GLY A 145 -5.32 -7.92 17.30
CA GLY A 145 -6.69 -8.32 17.05
C GLY A 145 -6.88 -9.01 15.71
N LYS A 146 -7.78 -10.00 15.65
CA LYS A 146 -8.04 -10.80 14.44
C LYS A 146 -8.47 -9.94 13.23
N ASN A 147 -9.11 -8.80 13.47
CA ASN A 147 -9.66 -7.92 12.43
C ASN A 147 -8.77 -6.71 12.10
N VAL A 148 -7.59 -6.59 12.72
CA VAL A 148 -6.66 -5.50 12.44
C VAL A 148 -5.95 -5.79 11.12
N PRO A 149 -5.96 -4.87 10.13
CA PRO A 149 -5.22 -5.08 8.89
C PRO A 149 -3.72 -5.13 9.16
N HIS A 150 -2.95 -5.74 8.25
CA HIS A 150 -1.49 -5.71 8.32
C HIS A 150 -0.95 -4.28 8.37
N PHE A 151 -1.52 -3.42 7.52
CA PHE A 151 -1.29 -1.99 7.51
C PHE A 151 -2.54 -1.23 7.07
N GLY A 152 -2.75 -0.04 7.62
CA GLY A 152 -3.77 0.90 7.19
C GLY A 152 -3.78 2.13 8.08
N ILE A 153 -4.84 2.94 7.94
CA ILE A 153 -5.07 4.09 8.79
C ILE A 153 -6.44 4.05 9.43
N MET A 154 -6.53 4.52 10.67
CA MET A 154 -7.78 4.85 11.33
C MET A 154 -8.09 6.32 11.13
N VAL A 155 -9.34 6.61 10.79
CA VAL A 155 -9.90 7.97 10.64
C VAL A 155 -11.17 8.06 11.47
N GLU A 156 -11.46 9.24 12.02
CA GLU A 156 -12.64 9.47 12.86
C GLU A 156 -13.52 10.55 12.23
N LEU A 157 -14.77 10.22 11.90
CA LEU A 157 -15.76 11.14 11.31
C LEU A 157 -16.74 11.66 12.36
N THR A 158 -17.12 12.93 12.24
CA THR A 158 -18.13 13.59 13.09
C THR A 158 -19.08 14.45 12.27
N LEU A 159 -20.28 14.65 12.81
CA LEU A 159 -21.25 15.60 12.28
C LEU A 159 -21.04 16.98 12.89
N GLN A 160 -21.22 18.03 12.09
CA GLN A 160 -21.08 19.42 12.57
C GLN A 160 -21.94 19.71 13.80
N ASN A 161 -23.17 19.21 13.80
CA ASN A 161 -24.17 19.50 14.82
C ASN A 161 -24.13 18.51 16.00
N ASN A 162 -23.28 17.48 15.95
CA ASN A 162 -23.20 16.45 16.99
C ASN A 162 -21.80 15.84 17.08
N LEU A 163 -20.95 16.42 17.92
CA LEU A 163 -19.58 15.94 18.16
C LEU A 163 -19.50 14.67 19.03
N LYS A 164 -20.62 14.24 19.63
CA LYS A 164 -20.67 13.03 20.45
C LYS A 164 -20.71 11.77 19.61
N ASN A 165 -21.39 11.82 18.47
CA ASN A 165 -21.50 10.69 17.57
C ASN A 165 -20.31 10.67 16.60
N ARG A 166 -19.39 9.76 16.88
CA ARG A 166 -18.15 9.59 16.12
C ARG A 166 -18.14 8.23 15.45
N LEU A 167 -17.78 8.19 14.17
CA LEU A 167 -17.58 6.94 13.45
C LEU A 167 -16.09 6.76 13.16
N ARG A 168 -15.47 5.75 13.79
CA ARG A 168 -14.11 5.33 13.46
C ARG A 168 -14.12 4.34 12.32
N ILE A 169 -13.33 4.61 11.30
CA ILE A 169 -13.21 3.77 10.11
C ILE A 169 -11.76 3.37 9.95
N ILE A 170 -11.55 2.14 9.51
CA ILE A 170 -10.24 1.62 9.14
C ILE A 170 -10.15 1.58 7.62
N LEU A 171 -9.22 2.35 7.07
CA LEU A 171 -8.88 2.37 5.66
C LEU A 171 -7.65 1.47 5.46
N LYS A 172 -7.88 0.25 4.96
CA LYS A 172 -6.82 -0.71 4.67
C LYS A 172 -5.99 -0.23 3.47
N ASP A 173 -4.68 -0.41 3.51
CA ASP A 173 -3.85 -0.25 2.32
C ASP A 173 -4.02 -1.47 1.41
N VAL A 174 -4.82 -1.28 0.36
CA VAL A 174 -5.09 -2.29 -0.66
C VAL A 174 -4.44 -1.93 -2.01
N CYS A 175 -3.83 -0.75 -2.10
CA CYS A 175 -3.29 -0.22 -3.35
C CYS A 175 -1.85 -0.71 -3.58
N SER A 176 -1.15 -1.01 -2.49
CA SER A 176 0.26 -1.40 -2.53
C SER A 176 0.48 -2.88 -2.85
N ASP A 177 -0.52 -3.75 -2.70
CA ASP A 177 -0.36 -5.21 -2.82
C ASP A 177 -0.91 -5.75 -4.15
N VAL A 178 -0.22 -6.75 -4.73
CA VAL A 178 -0.76 -7.64 -5.76
C VAL A 178 -0.81 -9.08 -5.24
N LEU A 179 -1.86 -9.82 -5.61
CA LEU A 179 -2.03 -11.23 -5.22
C LEU A 179 -1.35 -12.12 -6.26
N LEU A 180 -0.47 -13.01 -5.82
CA LEU A 180 0.08 -14.11 -6.62
C LEU A 180 -1.00 -15.20 -6.79
N PRO A 181 -1.47 -15.48 -8.02
CA PRO A 181 -2.46 -16.52 -8.27
C PRO A 181 -2.00 -17.89 -7.75
N GLN A 182 -2.94 -18.78 -7.44
CA GLN A 182 -2.57 -20.13 -7.01
C GLN A 182 -2.17 -20.99 -8.21
N ARG A 183 -0.91 -21.39 -8.28
CA ARG A 183 -0.30 -22.14 -9.39
C ARG A 183 0.90 -22.96 -8.93
N ILE A 184 1.31 -23.91 -9.76
CA ILE A 184 2.69 -24.42 -9.78
C ILE A 184 3.60 -23.43 -10.54
N TYR A 185 4.65 -22.99 -9.88
CA TYR A 185 5.69 -22.08 -10.36
C TYR A 185 7.05 -22.79 -10.39
N ALA A 186 8.01 -22.17 -11.07
CA ALA A 186 9.40 -22.61 -11.10
C ALA A 186 10.32 -21.49 -10.60
N PHE A 187 11.52 -21.86 -10.14
CA PHE A 187 12.53 -20.95 -9.60
C PHE A 187 13.80 -20.98 -10.45
N GLY A 188 14.43 -19.82 -10.60
CA GLY A 188 15.71 -19.73 -11.30
C GLY A 188 15.56 -19.67 -12.83
N PRO A 189 16.66 -19.60 -13.59
CA PRO A 189 16.68 -19.73 -15.05
C PRO A 189 16.33 -21.15 -15.52
N MET A 190 15.77 -21.30 -16.72
CA MET A 190 15.33 -22.61 -17.25
C MET A 190 16.51 -23.59 -17.36
N PRO A 191 16.50 -24.75 -16.67
CA PRO A 191 17.58 -25.71 -16.78
C PRO A 191 17.58 -26.38 -18.16
N LYS A 192 18.75 -26.85 -18.60
CA LYS A 192 18.88 -27.66 -19.83
C LYS A 192 18.08 -28.97 -19.75
N ASP A 193 17.99 -29.55 -18.56
CA ASP A 193 17.18 -30.74 -18.27
C ASP A 193 15.96 -30.35 -17.42
N HIS A 194 14.78 -30.36 -18.03
CA HIS A 194 13.52 -29.99 -17.37
C HIS A 194 13.15 -30.89 -16.18
N LYS A 195 13.74 -32.08 -16.07
CA LYS A 195 13.51 -32.96 -14.91
C LYS A 195 14.18 -32.45 -13.64
N LYS A 196 15.20 -31.59 -13.77
CA LYS A 196 15.92 -30.95 -12.66
C LYS A 196 15.34 -29.60 -12.28
N ASP A 197 14.21 -29.21 -12.88
CA ASP A 197 13.60 -27.92 -12.63
C ASP A 197 12.97 -27.87 -11.24
N TRP A 198 13.39 -26.89 -10.43
CA TRP A 198 12.84 -26.71 -9.10
C TRP A 198 11.46 -26.06 -9.21
N LYS A 199 10.44 -26.80 -8.77
CA LYS A 199 9.04 -26.39 -8.81
C LYS A 199 8.48 -26.28 -7.41
N TRP A 200 7.55 -25.36 -7.24
CA TRP A 200 6.81 -25.17 -6.00
C TRP A 200 5.41 -24.67 -6.35
N ASP A 201 4.47 -24.80 -5.43
CA ASP A 201 3.13 -24.25 -5.61
C ASP A 201 2.73 -23.38 -4.42
N ASN A 202 1.78 -22.50 -4.60
CA ASN A 202 1.15 -21.72 -3.53
C ASN A 202 -0.33 -22.12 -3.33
N PHE A 203 -0.72 -23.36 -3.61
CA PHE A 203 -2.08 -23.79 -3.32
C PHE A 203 -2.38 -23.65 -1.82
N ASN A 204 -3.61 -23.25 -1.50
CA ASN A 204 -4.07 -22.95 -0.13
C ASN A 204 -3.34 -21.80 0.57
N ARG A 205 -2.47 -21.07 -0.13
CA ARG A 205 -1.76 -19.89 0.39
C ARG A 205 -2.12 -18.67 -0.44
N SER A 206 -2.39 -17.56 0.23
CA SER A 206 -2.54 -16.27 -0.42
C SER A 206 -1.26 -15.46 -0.22
N ILE A 207 -0.49 -15.29 -1.29
CA ILE A 207 0.77 -14.55 -1.27
C ILE A 207 0.54 -13.17 -1.89
N PHE A 208 0.79 -12.11 -1.12
CA PHE A 208 0.67 -10.73 -1.56
C PHE A 208 2.05 -10.09 -1.65
N ILE A 209 2.32 -9.34 -2.71
CA ILE A 209 3.62 -8.75 -3.02
C ILE A 209 3.44 -7.24 -3.22
N ASP A 210 4.38 -6.42 -2.76
CA ASP A 210 4.34 -4.99 -3.04
C ASP A 210 4.43 -4.71 -4.56
N LYS A 211 3.48 -3.95 -5.10
CA LYS A 211 3.41 -3.52 -6.51
C LYS A 211 4.55 -2.58 -6.88
N HIS A 212 5.02 -1.76 -5.93
CA HIS A 212 6.11 -0.81 -6.10
C HIS A 212 7.23 -1.04 -5.07
N LEU A 213 8.42 -0.50 -5.34
CA LEU A 213 9.53 -0.56 -4.38
C LEU A 213 9.18 0.31 -3.16
N VAL A 214 9.60 -0.12 -1.97
CA VAL A 214 9.45 0.66 -0.74
C VAL A 214 10.08 2.05 -0.94
N SER A 215 9.35 3.10 -0.59
CA SER A 215 9.76 4.48 -0.85
C SER A 215 10.35 5.16 0.38
N ASN A 216 11.09 6.26 0.16
CA ASN A 216 11.62 7.09 1.24
C ASN A 216 10.52 7.60 2.18
N ARG A 217 9.33 7.89 1.63
CA ARG A 217 8.14 8.26 2.41
C ARG A 217 7.76 7.18 3.42
N ASP A 218 7.81 5.92 3.03
CA ASP A 218 7.44 4.81 3.90
C ASP A 218 8.44 4.63 5.04
N ILE A 219 9.73 4.83 4.76
CA ILE A 219 10.78 4.81 5.78
C ILE A 219 10.63 5.99 6.75
N ARG A 220 10.32 7.19 6.25
CA ARG A 220 9.99 8.35 7.08
C ARG A 220 8.80 8.06 8.00
N GLU A 221 7.76 7.45 7.48
CA GLU A 221 6.58 7.05 8.27
C GLU A 221 6.96 6.05 9.37
N TRP A 222 7.79 5.07 9.06
CA TRP A 222 8.27 4.07 10.00
C TRP A 222 9.08 4.68 11.16
N ILE A 223 10.05 5.54 10.84
CA ILE A 223 10.87 6.26 11.85
C ILE A 223 9.99 7.17 12.72
N ALA A 224 9.03 7.88 12.11
CA ALA A 224 8.14 8.77 12.84
C ALA A 224 7.17 8.03 13.79
N HIS A 225 6.92 6.74 13.52
CA HIS A 225 6.03 5.92 14.30
C HIS A 225 6.73 5.21 15.48
N ASP A 226 7.98 4.80 15.32
CA ASP A 226 8.77 4.14 16.37
C ASP A 226 10.04 4.94 16.69
N SER A 227 10.01 5.66 17.80
CA SER A 227 11.10 6.53 18.26
C SER A 227 12.39 5.78 18.62
N ASN A 228 12.36 4.46 18.73
CA ASN A 228 13.56 3.64 18.97
C ASN A 228 14.38 3.43 17.69
N ILE A 229 13.81 3.75 16.54
CA ILE A 229 14.44 3.53 15.24
C ILE A 229 15.30 4.74 14.90
N LYS A 230 16.61 4.51 14.87
CA LYS A 230 17.61 5.52 14.52
C LYS A 230 18.39 5.05 13.30
N LEU A 231 18.12 5.68 12.16
CA LEU A 231 18.81 5.41 10.89
C LEU A 231 19.74 6.58 10.58
N ALA A 232 20.95 6.57 11.15
CA ALA A 232 21.89 7.71 11.05
C ALA A 232 22.28 8.08 9.61
N HIS A 233 22.20 7.12 8.68
CA HIS A 233 22.48 7.31 7.25
C HIS A 233 21.25 7.74 6.44
N PHE A 234 20.07 7.80 7.05
CA PHE A 234 18.82 8.18 6.40
C PHE A 234 18.44 9.59 6.83
N SER A 235 18.54 10.56 5.92
CA SER A 235 18.03 11.92 6.12
C SER A 235 16.74 12.11 5.36
N ALA A 236 15.62 12.27 6.10
CA ALA A 236 14.31 12.46 5.50
C ALA A 236 14.18 13.81 4.76
N GLU A 237 14.92 14.85 5.19
CA GLU A 237 14.81 16.20 4.62
C GLU A 237 15.45 16.31 3.23
N SER A 238 16.49 15.54 2.95
CA SER A 238 17.22 15.62 1.67
C SER A 238 16.71 14.67 0.60
N MET A 239 15.78 13.76 0.95
CA MET A 239 15.35 12.68 0.07
C MET A 239 14.04 13.00 -0.64
N LYS A 240 13.97 12.63 -1.92
CA LYS A 240 12.72 12.63 -2.67
C LYS A 240 11.82 11.52 -2.14
N LEU A 241 10.70 11.91 -1.53
CA LEU A 241 9.78 11.02 -0.80
C LEU A 241 9.23 9.88 -1.64
N SER A 242 8.89 10.13 -2.91
CA SER A 242 8.36 9.12 -3.82
C SER A 242 9.41 8.14 -4.34
N GLN A 243 10.71 8.47 -4.28
CA GLN A 243 11.77 7.58 -4.79
C GLN A 243 11.96 6.35 -3.89
N PRO A 244 12.50 5.24 -4.44
CA PRO A 244 12.76 4.04 -3.65
C PRO A 244 13.77 4.31 -2.53
N ALA A 245 13.56 3.66 -1.38
CA ALA A 245 14.51 3.68 -0.28
C ALA A 245 15.67 2.73 -0.59
N THR A 246 16.84 3.32 -0.89
CA THR A 246 18.00 2.57 -1.40
C THR A 246 19.23 2.58 -0.50
N THR A 247 19.16 3.26 0.65
CA THR A 247 20.29 3.45 1.56
C THR A 247 20.23 2.55 2.80
N LEU A 248 19.21 1.70 2.92
CA LEU A 248 19.02 0.81 4.07
C LEU A 248 19.87 -0.44 3.96
N LYS A 249 20.36 -0.96 5.09
CA LYS A 249 20.97 -2.29 5.18
C LYS A 249 19.89 -3.37 5.06
N ILE A 250 20.28 -4.58 4.65
CA ILE A 250 19.34 -5.72 4.54
C ILE A 250 18.60 -6.00 5.86
N SER A 251 19.28 -5.84 7.01
CA SER A 251 18.65 -5.99 8.32
C SER A 251 17.58 -4.93 8.61
N GLU A 252 17.77 -3.71 8.11
CA GLU A 252 16.82 -2.61 8.29
C GLU A 252 15.63 -2.77 7.34
N MET A 253 15.87 -3.22 6.10
CA MET A 253 14.82 -3.60 5.15
C MET A 253 13.90 -4.68 5.73
N ARG A 254 14.48 -5.74 6.34
CA ARG A 254 13.70 -6.78 7.03
C ARG A 254 12.88 -6.22 8.20
N LYS A 255 13.48 -5.36 9.03
CA LYS A 255 12.76 -4.70 10.16
C LYS A 255 11.60 -3.83 9.66
N TYR A 256 11.78 -3.09 8.57
CA TYR A 256 10.71 -2.32 7.95
C TYR A 256 9.58 -3.24 7.45
N CYS A 257 9.89 -4.33 6.74
CA CYS A 257 8.86 -5.26 6.29
C CYS A 257 8.08 -5.83 7.49
N ASN A 258 8.77 -6.22 8.57
CA ASN A 258 8.13 -6.70 9.79
C ASN A 258 7.21 -5.65 10.43
N PHE A 259 7.62 -4.37 10.43
CA PHE A 259 6.77 -3.25 10.88
C PHE A 259 5.45 -3.17 10.09
N ARG A 260 5.50 -3.43 8.78
CA ARG A 260 4.31 -3.52 7.91
C ARG A 260 3.54 -4.83 8.05
N GLY A 261 3.95 -5.73 8.94
CA GLY A 261 3.39 -7.07 9.09
C GLY A 261 3.65 -7.96 7.87
N LYS A 262 4.80 -7.75 7.21
CA LYS A 262 5.29 -8.42 6.00
C LYS A 262 6.69 -8.99 6.24
N GLU A 263 7.22 -9.72 5.28
CA GLU A 263 8.61 -10.19 5.21
C GLU A 263 9.29 -9.62 3.97
N LEU A 264 10.62 -9.67 3.90
CA LEU A 264 11.36 -9.29 2.70
C LEU A 264 10.95 -10.23 1.55
N LEU A 265 10.80 -9.70 0.33
CA LEU A 265 10.37 -10.51 -0.81
C LEU A 265 11.32 -11.69 -1.06
N HIS A 266 10.75 -12.89 -1.16
CA HIS A 266 11.52 -14.10 -1.45
C HIS A 266 11.85 -14.20 -2.95
N ALA A 267 13.05 -14.68 -3.26
CA ALA A 267 13.54 -14.80 -4.64
C ALA A 267 12.61 -15.66 -5.53
N HIS A 268 12.16 -16.82 -5.05
CA HIS A 268 11.26 -17.70 -5.79
C HIS A 268 9.85 -17.12 -6.01
N VAL A 269 9.41 -16.25 -5.10
CA VAL A 269 8.12 -15.53 -5.21
C VAL A 269 8.24 -14.42 -6.25
N PHE A 270 9.37 -13.70 -6.30
CA PHE A 270 9.65 -12.73 -7.36
C PHE A 270 9.67 -13.39 -8.74
N ASP A 271 10.32 -14.56 -8.88
CA ASP A 271 10.32 -15.32 -10.14
C ASP A 271 8.90 -15.72 -10.56
N ALA A 272 8.11 -16.25 -9.63
CA ALA A 272 6.71 -16.59 -9.87
C ALA A 272 5.85 -15.39 -10.28
N ALA A 273 6.18 -14.21 -9.76
CA ALA A 273 5.48 -12.96 -10.06
C ALA A 273 5.90 -12.30 -11.38
N THR A 274 7.06 -12.66 -11.93
CA THR A 274 7.63 -12.00 -13.12
C THR A 274 7.62 -12.85 -14.38
N PHE A 275 7.74 -14.18 -14.27
CA PHE A 275 7.66 -15.06 -15.42
C PHE A 275 6.24 -15.11 -15.99
N LEU A 276 6.05 -14.57 -17.19
CA LEU A 276 4.78 -14.60 -17.91
C LEU A 276 4.34 -16.04 -18.20
N PRO A 277 3.22 -16.53 -17.63
CA PRO A 277 2.77 -17.89 -17.90
C PRO A 277 2.31 -18.08 -19.35
N MET A 278 2.64 -19.23 -19.94
CA MET A 278 2.19 -19.60 -21.29
C MET A 278 0.67 -19.78 -21.35
N ASP A 279 0.10 -20.42 -20.33
CA ASP A 279 -1.33 -20.66 -20.20
C ASP A 279 -1.81 -20.19 -18.82
N MET A 280 -2.60 -19.13 -18.81
CA MET A 280 -3.18 -18.55 -17.59
C MET A 280 -4.33 -19.39 -17.04
N SER A 281 -4.94 -20.26 -17.85
CA SER A 281 -6.09 -21.08 -17.46
C SER A 281 -5.69 -22.39 -16.75
N ASN A 282 -4.47 -22.87 -16.98
CA ASN A 282 -3.95 -24.08 -16.34
C ASN A 282 -3.10 -23.75 -15.10
N PRO A 283 -3.61 -23.93 -13.86
CA PRO A 283 -2.86 -23.69 -12.64
C PRO A 283 -1.83 -24.78 -12.32
N ARG A 284 -1.88 -25.94 -12.99
CA ARG A 284 -1.04 -27.12 -12.72
C ARG A 284 -0.35 -27.62 -14.00
N PRO A 285 0.49 -26.80 -14.65
CA PRO A 285 1.19 -27.23 -15.85
C PRO A 285 2.24 -28.31 -15.53
N ASN A 286 2.34 -29.33 -16.38
CA ASN A 286 3.39 -30.36 -16.27
C ASN A 286 4.79 -29.76 -16.53
N VAL A 287 4.87 -28.82 -17.49
CA VAL A 287 6.10 -28.12 -17.89
C VAL A 287 5.88 -26.62 -17.77
N ILE A 288 6.80 -25.93 -17.08
CA ILE A 288 6.77 -24.48 -16.91
C ILE A 288 7.81 -23.89 -17.85
N ILE A 289 7.36 -23.44 -19.01
CA ILE A 289 8.18 -22.67 -19.93
C ILE A 289 8.30 -21.25 -19.38
N ARG A 290 9.52 -20.75 -19.28
CA ARG A 290 9.80 -19.41 -18.76
C ARG A 290 10.70 -18.64 -19.72
N SER A 291 10.25 -17.44 -20.07
CA SER A 291 11.02 -16.47 -20.84
C SER A 291 11.96 -15.71 -19.89
N PRO A 292 13.17 -15.32 -20.34
CA PRO A 292 14.03 -14.43 -19.57
C PRO A 292 13.46 -13.00 -19.43
N TRP A 293 12.36 -12.67 -20.12
CA TRP A 293 11.73 -11.36 -20.12
C TRP A 293 10.31 -11.42 -19.53
N SER A 294 9.90 -10.40 -18.79
CA SER A 294 8.58 -10.35 -18.13
C SER A 294 7.41 -10.06 -19.07
N TYR A 295 7.69 -9.51 -20.26
CA TYR A 295 6.71 -8.98 -21.21
C TYR A 295 6.62 -9.78 -22.53
N SER A 296 7.45 -10.81 -22.72
CA SER A 296 7.39 -11.65 -23.92
C SER A 296 7.49 -13.11 -23.56
N ARG A 297 6.72 -13.96 -24.26
CA ARG A 297 6.79 -15.42 -24.17
C ARG A 297 7.95 -16.00 -24.99
N VAL A 298 8.40 -15.26 -26.01
CA VAL A 298 9.44 -15.69 -26.95
C VAL A 298 10.71 -14.90 -26.67
N SER A 299 11.77 -15.61 -26.25
CA SER A 299 13.00 -14.96 -25.83
C SER A 299 13.68 -14.14 -26.94
N LYS A 300 13.47 -14.47 -28.21
CA LYS A 300 14.14 -13.81 -29.35
C LYS A 300 13.47 -12.52 -29.83
N GLU A 301 12.25 -12.24 -29.35
CA GLU A 301 11.43 -11.11 -29.80
C GLU A 301 11.55 -9.88 -28.88
N GLY A 302 12.12 -10.04 -27.68
CA GLY A 302 12.28 -8.93 -26.74
C GLY A 302 13.37 -7.96 -27.17
N TYR A 303 13.17 -6.66 -26.95
CA TYR A 303 14.17 -5.64 -27.28
C TYR A 303 15.52 -5.89 -26.58
N LEU A 304 15.53 -6.41 -25.35
CA LEU A 304 16.76 -6.79 -24.65
C LEU A 304 17.54 -7.87 -25.38
N TYR A 305 16.86 -8.83 -26.02
CA TYR A 305 17.53 -9.81 -26.87
C TYR A 305 18.16 -9.15 -28.11
N GLN A 306 17.45 -8.21 -28.73
CA GLN A 306 17.98 -7.45 -29.87
C GLN A 306 19.20 -6.63 -29.47
N ALA A 307 19.13 -5.90 -28.34
CA ALA A 307 20.26 -5.15 -27.79
C ALA A 307 21.46 -6.03 -27.42
N GLN A 308 21.22 -7.27 -26.98
CA GLN A 308 22.28 -8.24 -26.64
C GLN A 308 22.92 -8.90 -27.87
N THR A 309 22.24 -8.94 -29.02
CA THR A 309 22.70 -9.71 -30.21
C THR A 309 23.04 -8.85 -31.41
N ASN A 310 22.55 -7.60 -31.46
CA ASN A 310 22.84 -6.64 -32.51
C ASN A 310 23.54 -5.43 -31.91
N GLU A 311 24.84 -5.29 -32.16
CA GLU A 311 25.68 -4.18 -31.68
C GLU A 311 25.19 -2.80 -32.12
N ASN A 312 24.41 -2.73 -33.22
CA ASN A 312 23.88 -1.48 -33.76
C ASN A 312 22.44 -1.19 -33.31
N TYR A 313 21.89 -1.96 -32.36
CA TYR A 313 20.53 -1.74 -31.88
C TYR A 313 20.44 -0.45 -31.03
N GLU A 314 19.61 0.50 -31.45
CA GLU A 314 19.35 1.70 -30.66
C GLU A 314 18.10 1.54 -29.78
N VAL A 315 18.30 1.63 -28.46
CA VAL A 315 17.19 1.64 -27.49
C VAL A 315 16.31 2.86 -27.71
N THR A 316 15.01 2.63 -27.87
CA THR A 316 14.00 3.66 -28.08
C THR A 316 13.29 4.06 -26.78
N LYS A 317 12.54 5.16 -26.83
CA LYS A 317 11.65 5.60 -25.73
C LYS A 317 10.63 4.53 -25.33
N THR A 318 10.12 3.75 -26.29
CA THR A 318 9.13 2.70 -26.02
C THR A 318 9.76 1.50 -25.32
N ASP A 319 11.00 1.15 -25.66
CA ASP A 319 11.74 0.05 -25.02
C ASP A 319 11.91 0.26 -23.52
N CYS A 320 12.12 1.52 -23.11
CA CYS A 320 12.23 1.92 -21.72
C CYS A 320 10.96 1.69 -20.89
N THR A 321 9.82 1.42 -21.53
CA THR A 321 8.60 0.99 -20.83
C THR A 321 8.59 -0.50 -20.50
N TYR A 322 9.48 -1.30 -21.09
CA TYR A 322 9.62 -2.74 -20.84
C TYR A 322 10.73 -3.08 -19.85
N ALA A 323 11.87 -2.37 -19.90
CA ALA A 323 12.86 -2.36 -18.82
C ALA A 323 13.63 -1.03 -18.80
N PHE A 324 13.89 -0.50 -17.61
CA PHE A 324 14.56 0.81 -17.46
C PHE A 324 16.09 0.61 -17.30
N THR A 325 16.82 0.56 -18.42
CA THR A 325 18.28 0.33 -18.48
C THR A 325 19.06 1.65 -18.46
N ALA A 326 20.40 1.62 -18.50
CA ALA A 326 21.23 2.82 -18.56
C ALA A 326 20.86 3.72 -19.75
N ASP A 327 20.58 3.11 -20.91
CA ASP A 327 20.21 3.80 -22.15
C ASP A 327 18.94 4.64 -22.02
N CYS A 328 18.08 4.31 -21.05
CA CYS A 328 16.82 5.01 -20.82
C CYS A 328 16.97 6.36 -20.11
N LEU A 329 18.12 6.60 -19.46
CA LEU A 329 18.41 7.85 -18.77
C LEU A 329 18.45 9.05 -19.72
N LYS A 330 18.71 8.84 -21.02
CA LYS A 330 18.66 9.88 -22.05
C LYS A 330 17.24 10.38 -22.35
N TYR A 331 16.21 9.59 -22.03
CA TYR A 331 14.82 9.92 -22.32
C TYR A 331 14.03 10.39 -21.10
N PHE A 332 14.19 9.72 -19.95
CA PHE A 332 13.46 10.04 -18.72
C PHE A 332 14.34 9.87 -17.49
N LYS A 333 13.98 10.59 -16.42
CA LYS A 333 14.43 10.25 -15.08
C LYS A 333 13.60 9.07 -14.56
N TYR A 334 14.23 8.20 -13.78
CA TYR A 334 13.51 7.12 -13.11
C TYR A 334 12.46 7.68 -12.14
N GLN A 335 11.26 7.10 -12.17
CA GLN A 335 10.17 7.42 -11.27
C GLN A 335 9.65 6.13 -10.65
N ASN A 336 9.67 6.03 -9.32
CA ASN A 336 8.93 4.96 -8.65
C ASN A 336 7.42 5.15 -8.90
N TYR A 337 6.62 4.13 -8.66
CA TYR A 337 5.17 4.15 -8.91
C TYR A 337 4.77 4.34 -10.39
N ASN A 338 5.73 4.27 -11.32
CA ASN A 338 5.41 4.14 -12.73
C ASN A 338 4.84 2.75 -13.04
N ASP A 339 4.09 2.67 -14.13
CA ASP A 339 3.64 1.41 -14.72
C ASP A 339 4.62 0.96 -15.82
N TRP A 340 5.93 1.17 -15.61
CA TRP A 340 6.97 0.66 -16.50
C TRP A 340 7.49 -0.69 -16.01
N ALA A 341 7.95 -1.49 -16.96
CA ALA A 341 8.47 -2.83 -16.75
C ALA A 341 7.52 -3.69 -15.91
N LEU A 342 6.21 -3.60 -16.20
CA LEU A 342 5.19 -4.38 -15.52
C LEU A 342 5.37 -5.87 -15.84
N SER A 343 5.37 -6.68 -14.79
CA SER A 343 5.13 -8.11 -14.92
C SER A 343 3.68 -8.41 -15.26
N PHE A 344 3.37 -9.67 -15.55
CA PHE A 344 2.00 -10.14 -15.75
C PHE A 344 1.09 -9.97 -14.52
N LEU A 345 1.67 -9.85 -13.31
CA LEU A 345 0.93 -9.55 -12.08
C LEU A 345 0.78 -8.05 -11.80
N GLY A 346 1.44 -7.21 -12.59
CA GLY A 346 1.45 -5.77 -12.38
C GLY A 346 2.47 -5.29 -11.34
N ILE A 347 3.41 -6.13 -10.87
CA ILE A 347 4.58 -5.57 -10.17
C ILE A 347 5.43 -4.76 -11.15
N SER A 348 5.76 -3.53 -10.77
CA SER A 348 6.60 -2.60 -11.55
C SER A 348 8.07 -2.94 -11.45
N GLY A 349 8.89 -2.48 -12.41
CA GLY A 349 10.35 -2.65 -12.32
C GLY A 349 10.80 -4.11 -12.27
N SER A 350 10.09 -5.03 -12.94
CA SER A 350 10.47 -6.44 -13.00
C SER A 350 11.87 -6.64 -13.62
N LEU A 351 12.25 -5.75 -14.54
CA LEU A 351 13.60 -5.62 -15.10
C LEU A 351 13.98 -4.13 -15.18
N GLY A 352 15.28 -3.84 -14.98
CA GLY A 352 15.80 -2.48 -14.93
C GLY A 352 15.40 -1.71 -13.65
N GLY A 353 15.63 -0.40 -13.67
CA GLY A 353 15.39 0.49 -12.53
C GLY A 353 16.49 0.40 -11.49
N TYR A 354 16.12 0.36 -10.22
CA TYR A 354 17.06 0.08 -9.13
C TYR A 354 17.31 -1.42 -8.99
N MET A 355 18.49 -1.79 -8.51
CA MET A 355 18.73 -3.16 -8.07
C MET A 355 17.78 -3.51 -6.93
N GLU A 356 17.43 -4.78 -6.81
CA GLU A 356 16.44 -5.23 -5.82
C GLU A 356 16.94 -6.44 -5.05
N VAL A 357 16.96 -6.36 -3.72
CA VAL A 357 17.38 -7.48 -2.86
C VAL A 357 16.19 -8.35 -2.47
N PHE A 358 16.48 -9.64 -2.29
CA PHE A 358 15.52 -10.67 -1.90
C PHE A 358 16.05 -11.51 -0.74
N GLU A 359 15.14 -12.20 -0.06
CA GLU A 359 15.50 -13.36 0.74
C GLU A 359 15.65 -14.58 -0.19
N ASN A 360 16.83 -15.21 -0.20
CA ASN A 360 17.08 -16.42 -0.99
C ASN A 360 17.68 -17.52 -0.11
N ILE A 361 16.81 -18.26 0.58
CA ILE A 361 17.21 -19.30 1.54
C ILE A 361 18.02 -20.41 0.86
N SER A 362 17.65 -20.79 -0.37
CA SER A 362 18.31 -21.88 -1.09
C SER A 362 19.66 -21.51 -1.68
N HIS A 363 19.86 -20.23 -2.04
CA HIS A 363 21.09 -19.71 -2.63
C HIS A 363 21.38 -18.30 -2.09
N PRO A 364 21.90 -18.17 -0.84
CA PRO A 364 22.12 -16.88 -0.20
C PRO A 364 23.06 -15.95 -0.99
N GLU A 365 23.97 -16.52 -1.78
CA GLU A 365 24.87 -15.81 -2.69
C GLU A 365 24.19 -15.27 -3.96
N GLN A 366 22.88 -15.48 -4.10
CA GLN A 366 22.06 -15.03 -5.22
C GLN A 366 20.87 -14.23 -4.70
N ASN A 367 21.12 -13.20 -3.89
CA ASN A 367 20.08 -12.41 -3.24
C ASN A 367 19.73 -11.12 -3.98
N LEU A 368 20.35 -10.82 -5.12
CA LEU A 368 20.19 -9.53 -5.80
C LEU A 368 19.73 -9.66 -7.25
N LYS A 369 18.66 -8.94 -7.63
CA LYS A 369 18.37 -8.60 -9.02
C LYS A 369 19.28 -7.44 -9.44
N ALA A 370 20.32 -7.73 -10.22
CA ALA A 370 21.27 -6.72 -10.70
C ALA A 370 20.73 -5.87 -11.86
N SER A 371 19.74 -6.37 -12.61
CA SER A 371 19.07 -5.65 -13.71
C SER A 371 18.64 -4.24 -13.28
N SER A 372 19.35 -3.22 -13.75
CA SER A 372 19.23 -1.83 -13.28
C SER A 372 19.75 -0.81 -14.29
N PHE A 373 19.52 0.48 -14.07
CA PHE A 373 20.05 1.55 -14.93
C PHE A 373 21.57 1.75 -14.84
N TYR A 374 22.29 0.95 -14.04
CA TYR A 374 23.75 0.94 -14.01
C TYR A 374 24.35 0.18 -15.21
N PHE A 375 23.55 -0.63 -15.91
CA PHE A 375 24.00 -1.47 -17.00
C PHE A 375 23.30 -1.10 -18.32
N PRO A 376 24.02 -1.17 -19.45
CA PRO A 376 23.41 -0.97 -20.77
C PRO A 376 22.47 -2.13 -21.10
N ALA A 377 21.50 -1.89 -21.99
CA ALA A 377 20.52 -2.89 -22.42
C ALA A 377 21.15 -4.15 -23.02
N SER A 378 22.37 -4.05 -23.58
CA SER A 378 23.16 -5.17 -24.08
C SER A 378 23.73 -6.09 -23.00
N SER A 379 23.65 -5.72 -21.72
CA SER A 379 24.18 -6.53 -20.61
C SER A 379 23.33 -7.77 -20.34
N SER A 380 23.99 -8.90 -20.04
CA SER A 380 23.34 -10.18 -19.71
C SER A 380 22.65 -10.19 -18.33
N VAL A 381 22.90 -9.18 -17.49
CA VAL A 381 22.22 -9.02 -16.19
C VAL A 381 20.73 -8.73 -16.34
N HIS A 382 20.28 -8.25 -17.50
CA HIS A 382 18.89 -7.90 -17.75
C HIS A 382 17.97 -9.10 -17.98
N ARG A 383 18.21 -10.23 -17.32
CA ARG A 383 17.44 -11.47 -17.48
C ARG A 383 16.74 -11.83 -16.18
N LEU A 384 15.46 -12.21 -16.25
CA LEU A 384 14.74 -12.73 -15.10
C LEU A 384 15.46 -13.95 -14.53
N ALA A 385 15.41 -14.07 -13.20
CA ALA A 385 16.11 -15.06 -12.40
C ALA A 385 17.64 -15.11 -12.53
N ASN A 386 18.26 -14.26 -13.36
CA ASN A 386 19.70 -14.02 -13.29
C ASN A 386 19.98 -13.12 -12.08
N ARG A 387 20.76 -13.64 -11.13
CA ARG A 387 20.96 -13.00 -9.83
C ARG A 387 22.44 -12.81 -9.56
N SER A 388 22.70 -11.74 -8.84
CA SER A 388 24.00 -11.40 -8.28
C SER A 388 23.92 -11.46 -6.76
N TYR A 389 25.00 -11.07 -6.10
CA TYR A 389 25.07 -10.98 -4.65
C TYR A 389 25.23 -9.53 -4.19
N TRP A 390 24.61 -9.21 -3.06
CA TRP A 390 24.92 -8.05 -2.24
C TRP A 390 25.04 -8.48 -0.77
N ASP A 391 26.07 -8.03 -0.07
CA ASP A 391 26.32 -8.44 1.32
C ASP A 391 25.33 -7.86 2.35
N GLY A 392 24.54 -6.86 1.95
CA GLY A 392 23.52 -6.26 2.78
C GLY A 392 24.00 -5.16 3.73
N VAL A 393 25.26 -4.73 3.63
CA VAL A 393 25.89 -3.80 4.59
C VAL A 393 26.31 -2.48 3.95
N GLY A 394 27.02 -2.52 2.82
CA GLY A 394 27.57 -1.34 2.17
C GLY A 394 27.16 -1.21 0.71
N PHE A 395 27.33 -0.02 0.13
CA PHE A 395 26.87 0.31 -1.24
C PHE A 395 28.02 0.51 -2.22
N ASN A 396 29.25 0.22 -1.81
CA ASN A 396 30.39 0.25 -2.72
C ASN A 396 30.46 -1.06 -3.52
N GLN A 397 31.15 -1.02 -4.65
CA GLN A 397 31.33 -2.16 -5.55
C GLN A 397 31.83 -3.45 -4.85
N ASN A 398 32.65 -3.34 -3.80
CA ASN A 398 33.20 -4.52 -3.10
C ASN A 398 32.14 -5.27 -2.28
N ASN A 399 30.99 -4.65 -2.02
CA ASN A 399 29.86 -5.28 -1.35
C ASN A 399 29.01 -6.13 -2.33
N PHE A 400 29.37 -6.18 -3.61
CA PHE A 400 28.63 -6.86 -4.66
C PHE A 400 29.47 -7.95 -5.34
N LYS A 401 28.82 -9.03 -5.77
CA LYS A 401 29.41 -10.03 -6.67
C LYS A 401 28.51 -10.20 -7.87
N PHE A 402 28.97 -9.71 -9.02
CA PHE A 402 28.31 -9.86 -10.31
C PHE A 402 28.83 -11.08 -11.07
N SER A 403 28.14 -11.48 -12.14
CA SER A 403 28.64 -12.50 -13.06
C SER A 403 29.90 -12.00 -13.80
N GLU A 404 30.76 -12.92 -14.22
CA GLU A 404 32.04 -12.61 -14.89
C GLU A 404 31.87 -11.81 -16.19
N GLU A 405 30.69 -11.88 -16.83
CA GLU A 405 30.34 -11.13 -18.04
C GLU A 405 30.10 -9.63 -17.80
N VAL A 406 30.01 -9.19 -16.54
CA VAL A 406 29.76 -7.78 -16.19
C VAL A 406 31.09 -7.05 -16.05
N ASP A 407 31.29 -5.99 -16.84
CA ASP A 407 32.43 -5.09 -16.65
C ASP A 407 32.25 -4.25 -15.38
N VAL A 408 32.75 -4.78 -14.27
CA VAL A 408 32.65 -4.12 -12.96
C VAL A 408 33.54 -2.87 -12.88
N ASN A 409 34.49 -2.67 -13.80
CA ASN A 409 35.33 -1.45 -13.79
C ASN A 409 34.51 -0.21 -14.11
N SER A 410 33.48 -0.34 -14.94
CA SER A 410 32.52 0.74 -15.23
C SER A 410 31.79 1.27 -13.99
N LEU A 411 31.74 0.48 -12.92
CA LEU A 411 31.07 0.81 -11.65
C LEU A 411 32.03 1.39 -10.60
N ARG A 412 33.33 1.48 -10.89
CA ARG A 412 34.33 1.89 -9.90
C ARG A 412 34.08 3.33 -9.42
N GLY A 413 33.96 3.48 -8.10
CA GLY A 413 33.71 4.77 -7.46
C GLY A 413 32.24 5.20 -7.43
N GLN A 414 31.33 4.39 -7.97
CA GLN A 414 29.89 4.63 -7.87
C GLN A 414 29.32 4.01 -6.61
N GLU A 415 28.41 4.71 -5.94
CA GLU A 415 27.55 4.12 -4.91
C GLU A 415 26.34 3.47 -5.59
N LEU A 416 26.23 2.17 -5.39
CA LEU A 416 25.24 1.33 -6.01
C LEU A 416 24.00 1.23 -5.14
N GLN A 417 22.85 1.62 -5.69
CA GLN A 417 21.60 1.75 -4.96
C GLN A 417 20.80 0.45 -5.01
N VAL A 418 20.43 -0.07 -3.83
CA VAL A 418 19.68 -1.32 -3.68
C VAL A 418 18.34 -1.04 -3.01
N ALA A 419 17.26 -1.25 -3.76
CA ALA A 419 15.90 -1.15 -3.26
C ALA A 419 15.37 -2.53 -2.84
N PHE A 420 14.12 -2.56 -2.35
CA PHE A 420 13.49 -3.79 -1.90
C PHE A 420 11.96 -3.69 -1.95
N ARG A 421 11.33 -4.86 -1.81
CA ARG A 421 9.88 -5.05 -1.64
C ARG A 421 9.63 -5.95 -0.45
N CYS A 422 8.44 -5.81 0.10
CA CYS A 422 7.93 -6.75 1.08
C CYS A 422 6.89 -7.67 0.44
N MET A 423 6.69 -8.82 1.08
CA MET A 423 5.61 -9.75 0.77
C MET A 423 4.92 -10.21 2.05
N ARG A 424 3.71 -10.74 1.95
CA ARG A 424 3.05 -11.43 3.07
C ARG A 424 2.34 -12.67 2.59
N GLN A 425 2.26 -13.64 3.48
CA GLN A 425 1.49 -14.86 3.30
C GLN A 425 0.30 -14.80 4.25
N SER A 426 -0.86 -15.22 3.78
CA SER A 426 -2.03 -15.50 4.60
C SER A 426 -2.49 -16.90 4.26
N ASP A 427 -2.69 -17.71 5.29
CA ASP A 427 -3.49 -18.91 5.16
C ASP A 427 -4.94 -18.47 4.85
N HIS A 428 -5.65 -19.26 4.06
CA HIS A 428 -7.08 -19.03 3.87
C HIS A 428 -7.80 -19.40 5.17
N ASP A 429 -8.41 -18.40 5.80
CA ASP A 429 -9.38 -18.57 6.90
C ASP A 429 -10.67 -19.22 6.38
#